data_AF-A0A959P3K8-F1
#
_entry.id   AF-A0A959P3K8-F1
#
_cell.length_a   1.000
_cell.length_b   1.000
_cell.length_c   1.000
_cell.angle_alpha   90.00
_cell.angle_beta   90.00
_cell.angle_gamma   90.00
#
_symmetry.space_group_name_H-M   'P 1'
#
loop_
_entity.id
_entity.type
_entity.pdbx_description
1 polymer ?
#
loop_
_entity_poly.entity_id
_entity_poly.type
_entity_poly.pdbx_seq_one_letter_code
_entity_poly.pdbx_strand_id
1 'polypeptide(L)'
;MKNLFVIILFSILSINTNGQEKIEIGTNITSISDYMSEMPFVDLMHSSREWMTSNYCWISGGENIWNTEYYEQIPKDENGYPFSLPFYHAEAETLQAIHTIWASIDAWPAGEYTFLYDGDGDFTFSGSLVQATKEPGKIIFNLEEGIQETGNFSFKIVRSDSNDHVRNIRLLMPGTLQTYESMPFHNAWFNKLEDFKVIRFMDWGHTNNWGNNYSWECFDDDTDTIKTSWDERSKLSNYTWTTNKGVPYEIMIDLCNKLNSDMWICVPHSASDDYISQLATLLKENLNPSLKIYVEYSNETWNWMFGQTQWLNKFGCENKGLQWPEGIVPYIQNCMNIFSNVFSNEMDRIVRVVGVQAAWLDVSKRIVFNMRENSFDAFAPAAYFALSSNADSVLDTLGSSTTVDDIVKKIRSEIESN
;
A
#
# COMPACT_ATOMS: atom_id res chain seq x y z
N MET A 1 44.61 -53.22 31.26
CA MET A 1 44.21 -52.67 29.96
C MET A 1 42.70 -52.55 29.90
N LYS A 2 42.17 -51.34 30.15
CA LYS A 2 40.81 -50.92 29.78
C LYS A 2 40.97 -49.48 29.29
N ASN A 3 40.89 -49.28 27.99
CA ASN A 3 40.98 -47.97 27.36
C ASN A 3 39.65 -47.25 27.57
N LEU A 4 39.66 -46.13 28.30
CA LEU A 4 38.53 -45.23 28.41
C LEU A 4 38.66 -44.18 27.31
N PHE A 5 37.84 -44.29 26.27
CA PHE A 5 37.70 -43.28 25.23
C PHE A 5 36.81 -42.14 25.76
N VAL A 6 37.38 -40.94 25.92
CA VAL A 6 36.61 -39.72 26.15
C VAL A 6 36.36 -39.06 24.79
N ILE A 7 35.12 -39.12 24.33
CA ILE A 7 34.67 -38.38 23.14
C ILE A 7 34.28 -36.98 23.61
N ILE A 8 35.09 -35.97 23.28
CA ILE A 8 34.73 -34.57 23.44
C ILE A 8 33.98 -34.15 22.17
N LEU A 9 32.65 -34.05 22.26
CA LEU A 9 31.85 -33.40 21.23
C LEU A 9 32.12 -31.89 21.29
N PHE A 10 32.85 -31.35 20.32
CA PHE A 10 32.81 -29.93 20.03
C PHE A 10 31.50 -29.64 19.29
N SER A 11 30.50 -29.12 20.00
CA SER A 11 29.39 -28.44 19.36
C SER A 11 29.93 -27.16 18.72
N ILE A 12 30.10 -27.17 17.40
CA ILE A 12 30.29 -25.95 16.63
C ILE A 12 28.95 -25.21 16.68
N LEU A 13 28.81 -24.31 17.64
CA LEU A 13 27.82 -23.25 17.57
C LEU A 13 28.25 -22.35 16.41
N SER A 14 27.63 -22.54 15.25
CA SER A 14 27.66 -21.56 14.17
C SER A 14 26.93 -20.32 14.68
N ILE A 15 27.67 -19.38 15.27
CA ILE A 15 27.17 -18.04 15.51
C ILE A 15 27.14 -17.39 14.12
N ASN A 16 25.94 -17.28 13.54
CA ASN A 16 25.70 -16.41 12.39
C ASN A 16 25.92 -14.97 12.88
N THR A 17 27.14 -14.44 12.71
CA THR A 17 27.47 -13.03 12.99
C THR A 17 27.19 -12.11 11.82
N ASN A 18 26.36 -12.50 10.84
CA ASN A 18 25.94 -11.61 9.75
C ASN A 18 24.61 -10.91 10.06
N GLY A 19 24.42 -10.47 11.29
CA GLY A 19 23.40 -9.47 11.59
C GLY A 19 23.99 -8.11 11.23
N GLN A 20 23.80 -7.67 9.98
CA GLN A 20 24.03 -6.27 9.63
C GLN A 20 23.17 -5.44 10.60
N GLU A 21 23.81 -4.59 11.41
CA GLU A 21 23.07 -3.71 12.32
C GLU A 21 22.16 -2.83 11.46
N LYS A 22 20.85 -3.00 11.63
CA LYS A 22 19.88 -2.14 10.95
C LYS A 22 20.12 -0.69 11.38
N ILE A 23 20.01 0.22 10.42
CA ILE A 23 20.12 1.64 10.66
C ILE A 23 18.99 2.03 11.63
N GLU A 24 19.29 2.84 12.64
CA GLU A 24 18.30 3.37 13.61
C GLU A 24 17.40 4.46 13.00
N ILE A 25 17.03 4.28 11.74
CA ILE A 25 16.15 5.12 10.96
C ILE A 25 15.06 4.22 10.38
N GLY A 26 13.83 4.71 10.39
CA GLY A 26 12.72 4.08 9.68
C GLY A 26 12.52 4.68 8.30
N THR A 27 11.87 3.93 7.41
CA THR A 27 11.45 4.43 6.11
C THR A 27 9.95 4.31 5.94
N ASN A 28 9.34 5.27 5.25
CA ASN A 28 7.96 5.16 4.78
C ASN A 28 7.98 4.69 3.33
N ILE A 29 7.30 3.58 3.04
CA ILE A 29 7.26 3.00 1.70
C ILE A 29 6.14 3.64 0.88
N THR A 30 6.32 3.78 -0.43
CA THR A 30 5.40 4.51 -1.31
C THR A 30 4.14 3.73 -1.67
N SER A 31 3.06 4.44 -2.06
CA SER A 31 1.79 3.85 -2.49
C SER A 31 1.96 2.97 -3.73
N ILE A 32 1.01 2.04 -3.92
CA ILE A 32 0.95 1.23 -5.13
C ILE A 32 0.17 1.98 -6.20
N SER A 33 0.70 2.00 -7.43
CA SER A 33 -0.02 2.49 -8.59
C SER A 33 0.32 1.70 -9.84
N ASP A 34 -0.49 1.84 -10.88
CA ASP A 34 -0.31 1.16 -12.15
C ASP A 34 0.82 1.73 -13.03
N TYR A 35 1.49 2.77 -12.54
CA TYR A 35 2.64 3.44 -13.17
C TYR A 35 3.85 3.51 -12.24
N MET A 36 3.87 2.73 -11.15
CA MET A 36 4.96 2.76 -10.19
C MET A 36 6.20 2.02 -10.72
N SER A 37 7.39 2.54 -10.41
CA SER A 37 8.67 1.92 -10.76
C SER A 37 9.31 1.08 -9.65
N GLU A 38 8.82 1.19 -8.40
CA GLU A 38 9.37 0.43 -7.27
C GLU A 38 9.06 -1.06 -7.32
N MET A 39 7.92 -1.44 -7.91
CA MET A 39 7.48 -2.82 -8.12
C MET A 39 7.66 -3.76 -6.91
N PRO A 40 6.92 -3.52 -5.81
CA PRO A 40 7.07 -4.30 -4.58
C PRO A 40 6.62 -5.76 -4.69
N PHE A 41 5.67 -6.09 -5.57
CA PHE A 41 5.05 -7.42 -5.64
C PHE A 41 5.40 -8.17 -6.91
N VAL A 42 5.63 -9.48 -6.79
CA VAL A 42 5.87 -10.37 -7.94
C VAL A 42 4.61 -10.76 -8.68
N ASP A 43 3.45 -10.66 -8.05
CA ASP A 43 2.15 -10.65 -8.73
C ASP A 43 1.76 -9.21 -9.04
N LEU A 44 1.81 -8.88 -10.32
CA LEU A 44 1.60 -7.54 -10.81
C LEU A 44 0.13 -7.13 -10.75
N MET A 45 -0.82 -8.07 -10.65
CA MET A 45 -2.25 -7.76 -10.47
C MET A 45 -2.49 -6.87 -9.26
N HIS A 46 -1.71 -7.03 -8.18
CA HIS A 46 -1.79 -6.18 -6.99
C HIS A 46 -1.50 -4.69 -7.26
N SER A 47 -0.85 -4.38 -8.39
CA SER A 47 -0.55 -3.02 -8.85
C SER A 47 -1.34 -2.61 -10.10
N SER A 48 -2.26 -3.46 -10.58
CA SER A 48 -3.06 -3.12 -11.75
C SER A 48 -4.02 -1.98 -11.43
N ARG A 49 -4.34 -1.13 -12.41
CA ARG A 49 -5.46 -0.21 -12.27
C ARG A 49 -6.75 -0.97 -11.93
N GLU A 50 -7.66 -0.33 -11.22
CA GLU A 50 -9.00 -0.88 -11.02
C GLU A 50 -9.69 -1.18 -12.36
N TRP A 51 -10.62 -2.13 -12.34
CA TRP A 51 -11.35 -2.53 -13.55
C TRP A 51 -12.03 -1.34 -14.21
N MET A 52 -11.83 -1.22 -15.51
CA MET A 52 -12.53 -0.28 -16.38
C MET A 52 -13.40 -1.07 -17.35
N THR A 53 -14.47 -0.45 -17.84
CA THR A 53 -15.32 -1.05 -18.88
C THR A 53 -15.04 -0.44 -20.24
N SER A 54 -15.18 -1.22 -21.29
CA SER A 54 -15.06 -0.74 -22.67
C SER A 54 -15.92 -1.57 -23.59
N ASN A 55 -16.16 -1.05 -24.80
CA ASN A 55 -16.77 -1.82 -25.87
C ASN A 55 -16.07 -3.19 -26.05
N TYR A 56 -16.87 -4.24 -26.12
CA TYR A 56 -16.43 -5.61 -26.38
C TYR A 56 -15.70 -5.70 -27.72
N CYS A 57 -16.19 -4.97 -28.73
CA CYS A 57 -15.59 -4.85 -30.05
C CYS A 57 -15.52 -3.39 -30.50
N TRP A 58 -14.60 -3.11 -31.42
CA TRP A 58 -14.51 -1.79 -32.04
C TRP A 58 -15.73 -1.49 -32.92
N ILE A 59 -16.32 -0.30 -32.75
CA ILE A 59 -17.47 0.17 -33.54
C ILE A 59 -16.99 1.26 -34.51
N SER A 60 -17.05 1.00 -35.81
CA SER A 60 -16.65 1.98 -36.82
C SER A 60 -17.55 3.22 -36.77
N GLY A 61 -16.95 4.39 -36.51
CA GLY A 61 -17.67 5.66 -36.37
C GLY A 61 -18.37 5.87 -35.02
N GLY A 62 -18.21 4.93 -34.08
CA GLY A 62 -18.62 5.09 -32.68
C GLY A 62 -17.58 5.84 -31.85
N GLU A 63 -17.97 6.24 -30.64
CA GLU A 63 -17.15 6.93 -29.66
C GLU A 63 -16.00 6.05 -29.17
N ASN A 64 -16.24 4.74 -28.95
CA ASN A 64 -15.23 3.78 -28.47
C ASN A 64 -14.46 4.30 -27.24
N ILE A 65 -15.21 4.80 -26.25
CA ILE A 65 -14.65 5.38 -25.03
C ILE A 65 -13.74 4.36 -24.34
N TRP A 66 -12.59 4.84 -23.84
CA TRP A 66 -11.61 4.01 -23.15
C TRP A 66 -12.18 3.39 -21.87
N ASN A 67 -12.79 4.19 -20.99
CA ASN A 67 -13.55 3.72 -19.84
C ASN A 67 -15.00 4.19 -19.94
N THR A 68 -15.94 3.27 -20.17
CA THR A 68 -17.38 3.58 -20.27
C THR A 68 -18.05 3.75 -18.91
N GLU A 69 -17.34 3.52 -17.81
CA GLU A 69 -17.81 3.72 -16.42
C GLU A 69 -19.04 2.87 -16.04
N TYR A 70 -19.25 1.75 -16.72
CA TYR A 70 -20.36 0.83 -16.46
C TYR A 70 -20.02 -0.30 -15.48
N TYR A 71 -18.81 -0.31 -14.91
CA TYR A 71 -18.32 -1.39 -14.04
C TYR A 71 -19.24 -1.64 -12.83
N GLU A 72 -19.83 -0.60 -12.25
CA GLU A 72 -20.72 -0.76 -11.09
C GLU A 72 -22.05 -1.43 -11.41
N GLN A 73 -22.52 -1.42 -12.67
CA GLN A 73 -23.74 -2.12 -13.05
C GLN A 73 -23.52 -3.59 -13.44
N ILE A 74 -22.27 -4.04 -13.54
CA ILE A 74 -21.94 -5.43 -13.90
C ILE A 74 -22.10 -6.33 -12.68
N PRO A 75 -22.94 -7.39 -12.74
CA PRO A 75 -23.00 -8.41 -11.69
C PRO A 75 -21.65 -9.13 -11.55
N LYS A 76 -21.10 -9.12 -10.34
CA LYS A 76 -19.75 -9.57 -10.02
C LYS A 76 -19.72 -10.28 -8.67
N ASP A 77 -18.69 -11.10 -8.48
CA ASP A 77 -18.43 -11.74 -7.19
C ASP A 77 -17.88 -10.75 -6.15
N GLU A 78 -17.70 -11.23 -4.91
CA GLU A 78 -17.20 -10.43 -3.79
C GLU A 78 -15.78 -9.85 -4.00
N ASN A 79 -15.02 -10.41 -4.96
CA ASN A 79 -13.68 -9.97 -5.32
C ASN A 79 -13.67 -9.12 -6.59
N GLY A 80 -14.84 -8.72 -7.11
CA GLY A 80 -14.97 -7.82 -8.25
C GLY A 80 -14.86 -8.49 -9.61
N TYR A 81 -14.85 -9.82 -9.69
CA TYR A 81 -14.83 -10.52 -10.98
C TYR A 81 -16.23 -10.71 -11.54
N PRO A 82 -16.52 -10.29 -12.79
CA PRO A 82 -17.84 -10.46 -13.41
C PRO A 82 -18.25 -11.93 -13.58
N PHE A 83 -19.48 -12.25 -13.18
CA PHE A 83 -20.04 -13.59 -13.37
C PHE A 83 -20.21 -13.94 -14.85
N SER A 84 -20.52 -12.97 -15.70
CA SER A 84 -20.72 -13.21 -17.13
C SER A 84 -20.24 -12.03 -17.95
N LEU A 85 -19.48 -12.31 -18.99
CA LEU A 85 -19.06 -11.32 -19.99
C LEU A 85 -19.20 -11.90 -21.41
N PRO A 86 -19.48 -11.05 -22.41
CA PRO A 86 -19.64 -9.60 -22.30
C PRO A 86 -21.02 -9.18 -21.73
N PHE A 87 -21.10 -7.99 -21.13
CA PHE A 87 -22.29 -7.47 -20.43
C PHE A 87 -23.12 -6.55 -21.33
N TYR A 88 -24.45 -6.61 -21.24
CA TYR A 88 -25.33 -5.67 -21.94
C TYR A 88 -25.67 -4.46 -21.06
N HIS A 89 -25.43 -3.26 -21.57
CA HIS A 89 -25.92 -2.01 -20.98
C HIS A 89 -26.72 -1.24 -22.03
N ALA A 90 -27.91 -0.73 -21.67
CA ALA A 90 -28.85 -0.15 -22.64
C ALA A 90 -28.36 1.14 -23.32
N GLU A 91 -27.47 1.87 -22.65
CA GLU A 91 -26.90 3.13 -23.16
C GLU A 91 -25.55 2.91 -23.86
N ALA A 92 -25.01 1.69 -23.82
CA ALA A 92 -23.73 1.39 -24.45
C ALA A 92 -23.86 1.19 -25.97
N GLU A 93 -22.80 1.54 -26.71
CA GLU A 93 -22.74 1.33 -28.17
C GLU A 93 -22.79 -0.15 -28.58
N THR A 94 -22.31 -1.02 -27.69
CA THR A 94 -22.27 -2.47 -27.86
C THR A 94 -22.15 -3.16 -26.49
N LEU A 95 -22.11 -4.49 -26.48
CA LEU A 95 -21.81 -5.25 -25.27
C LEU A 95 -20.47 -4.80 -24.67
N GLN A 96 -20.36 -4.83 -23.35
CA GLN A 96 -19.23 -4.33 -22.60
C GLN A 96 -18.33 -5.47 -22.13
N ALA A 97 -17.04 -5.24 -22.17
CA ALA A 97 -16.01 -6.08 -21.57
C ALA A 97 -15.32 -5.29 -20.45
N ILE A 98 -14.61 -5.98 -19.55
CA ILE A 98 -13.76 -5.33 -18.56
C ILE A 98 -12.29 -5.44 -18.96
N HIS A 99 -11.50 -4.44 -18.61
CA HIS A 99 -10.06 -4.44 -18.81
C HIS A 99 -9.34 -3.73 -17.66
N THR A 100 -8.05 -4.02 -17.52
CA THR A 100 -7.13 -3.25 -16.67
C THR A 100 -5.85 -2.92 -17.44
N ILE A 101 -5.04 -2.02 -16.88
CA ILE A 101 -3.82 -1.49 -17.46
C ILE A 101 -2.75 -1.27 -16.37
N TRP A 102 -1.50 -1.35 -16.81
CA TRP A 102 -0.32 -0.75 -16.20
C TRP A 102 0.19 0.30 -17.15
N ALA A 103 0.05 1.57 -16.76
CA ALA A 103 0.36 2.71 -17.60
C ALA A 103 1.86 2.92 -17.86
N SER A 104 2.73 2.32 -17.03
CA SER A 104 4.17 2.23 -17.31
C SER A 104 4.68 0.85 -16.95
N ILE A 105 5.45 0.25 -17.85
CA ILE A 105 6.14 -1.03 -17.63
C ILE A 105 7.66 -0.89 -17.71
N ASP A 106 8.19 0.34 -17.70
CA ASP A 106 9.60 0.66 -17.90
C ASP A 106 10.51 -0.05 -16.89
N ALA A 107 10.01 -0.24 -15.66
CA ALA A 107 10.71 -0.93 -14.58
C ALA A 107 10.55 -2.47 -14.61
N TRP A 108 9.68 -3.01 -15.47
CA TRP A 108 9.38 -4.44 -15.52
C TRP A 108 10.60 -5.22 -16.05
N PRO A 109 11.02 -6.29 -15.37
CA PRO A 109 12.14 -7.10 -15.86
C PRO A 109 11.80 -7.79 -17.19
N ALA A 110 12.74 -7.81 -18.12
CA ALA A 110 12.61 -8.65 -19.31
C ALA A 110 12.53 -10.14 -18.91
N GLY A 111 11.80 -10.94 -19.69
CA GLY A 111 11.68 -12.38 -19.49
C GLY A 111 10.27 -12.93 -19.66
N GLU A 112 10.11 -14.18 -19.22
CA GLU A 112 8.88 -14.96 -19.35
C GLU A 112 7.91 -14.71 -18.18
N TYR A 113 6.77 -14.09 -18.49
CA TYR A 113 5.69 -13.83 -17.55
C TYR A 113 4.65 -14.95 -17.59
N THR A 114 4.06 -15.24 -16.42
CA THR A 114 2.97 -16.21 -16.31
C THR A 114 1.69 -15.53 -15.86
N PHE A 115 0.66 -15.56 -16.71
CA PHE A 115 -0.69 -15.13 -16.40
C PHE A 115 -1.54 -16.34 -16.02
N LEU A 116 -1.96 -16.43 -14.77
CA LEU A 116 -2.82 -17.50 -14.25
C LEU A 116 -4.24 -16.97 -14.05
N TYR A 117 -5.23 -17.83 -14.22
CA TYR A 117 -6.63 -17.52 -13.92
C TYR A 117 -7.40 -18.82 -13.64
N ASP A 118 -8.47 -18.70 -12.84
CA ASP A 118 -9.45 -19.77 -12.66
C ASP A 118 -10.69 -19.45 -13.49
N GLY A 119 -11.42 -20.49 -13.92
CA GLY A 119 -12.65 -20.36 -14.70
C GLY A 119 -12.49 -20.53 -16.20
N ASP A 120 -13.61 -20.41 -16.91
CA ASP A 120 -13.68 -20.49 -18.38
C ASP A 120 -13.97 -19.10 -18.98
N GLY A 121 -13.01 -18.60 -19.75
CA GLY A 121 -13.12 -17.29 -20.37
C GLY A 121 -12.01 -16.98 -21.36
N ASP A 122 -12.16 -15.84 -22.02
CA ASP A 122 -11.29 -15.42 -23.11
C ASP A 122 -10.67 -14.04 -22.83
N PHE A 123 -9.40 -13.90 -23.22
CA PHE A 123 -8.60 -12.72 -22.97
C PHE A 123 -7.98 -12.17 -24.24
N THR A 124 -7.99 -10.85 -24.38
CA THR A 124 -7.16 -10.12 -25.35
C THR A 124 -6.13 -9.30 -24.59
N PHE A 125 -4.89 -9.33 -25.07
CA PHE A 125 -3.80 -8.57 -24.48
C PHE A 125 -3.37 -7.46 -25.45
N SER A 126 -3.02 -6.32 -24.87
CA SER A 126 -2.49 -5.17 -25.58
C SER A 126 -1.22 -4.71 -24.86
N GLY A 127 -0.29 -4.19 -25.63
CA GLY A 127 1.06 -3.93 -25.16
C GLY A 127 2.05 -4.75 -25.97
N SER A 128 3.30 -4.54 -25.63
CA SER A 128 4.45 -4.79 -26.49
C SER A 128 4.89 -6.27 -26.36
N LEU A 129 3.97 -7.19 -26.71
CA LEU A 129 4.11 -8.63 -26.53
C LEU A 129 4.70 -9.31 -27.76
N VAL A 130 5.71 -10.16 -27.55
CA VAL A 130 6.38 -10.82 -28.67
C VAL A 130 5.73 -12.17 -29.01
N GLN A 131 5.38 -12.97 -28.00
CA GLN A 131 4.79 -14.31 -28.15
C GLN A 131 3.92 -14.65 -26.95
N ALA A 132 2.80 -15.35 -27.16
CA ALA A 132 1.95 -15.87 -26.09
C ALA A 132 1.55 -17.33 -26.36
N THR A 133 1.78 -18.21 -25.39
CA THR A 133 1.29 -19.60 -25.39
C THR A 133 0.09 -19.68 -24.45
N LYS A 134 -1.03 -20.22 -24.93
CA LYS A 134 -2.28 -20.30 -24.15
C LYS A 134 -2.63 -21.76 -23.86
N GLU A 135 -2.86 -22.04 -22.59
CA GLU A 135 -3.44 -23.27 -22.06
C GLU A 135 -4.62 -22.89 -21.15
N PRO A 136 -5.61 -23.78 -20.93
CA PRO A 136 -6.67 -23.51 -19.97
C PRO A 136 -6.11 -23.13 -18.60
N GLY A 137 -6.48 -21.95 -18.09
CA GLY A 137 -6.04 -21.42 -16.80
C GLY A 137 -4.63 -20.83 -16.77
N LYS A 138 -3.89 -20.84 -17.88
CA LYS A 138 -2.50 -20.38 -17.93
C LYS A 138 -2.12 -19.81 -19.29
N ILE A 139 -1.60 -18.59 -19.29
CA ILE A 139 -1.03 -17.94 -20.46
C ILE A 139 0.41 -17.53 -20.14
N ILE A 140 1.35 -17.93 -20.99
CA ILE A 140 2.76 -17.54 -20.88
C ILE A 140 3.07 -16.56 -21.98
N PHE A 141 3.74 -15.45 -21.67
CA PHE A 141 4.23 -14.51 -22.67
C PHE A 141 5.60 -13.93 -22.30
N ASN A 142 6.34 -13.45 -23.30
CA ASN A 142 7.69 -12.91 -23.11
C ASN A 142 7.74 -11.40 -23.40
N LEU A 143 8.43 -10.65 -22.53
CA LEU A 143 8.84 -9.26 -22.77
C LEU A 143 10.35 -9.24 -23.05
N GLU A 144 10.76 -8.80 -24.24
CA GLU A 144 12.18 -8.64 -24.59
C GLU A 144 12.75 -7.33 -24.02
N GLU A 145 14.07 -7.20 -23.93
CA GLU A 145 14.71 -5.95 -23.51
C GLU A 145 14.41 -4.80 -24.49
N GLY A 146 14.21 -3.59 -23.96
CA GLY A 146 13.95 -2.36 -24.73
C GLY A 146 12.50 -2.15 -25.14
N ILE A 147 11.69 -3.21 -25.10
CA ILE A 147 10.23 -3.17 -25.32
C ILE A 147 9.52 -2.43 -24.17
N GLN A 148 10.12 -2.42 -22.98
CA GLN A 148 9.60 -1.76 -21.79
C GLN A 148 9.62 -0.23 -21.89
N GLU A 149 10.60 0.35 -22.60
CA GLU A 149 10.92 1.79 -22.63
C GLU A 149 9.84 2.68 -23.29
N THR A 150 8.77 2.09 -23.81
CA THR A 150 7.72 2.79 -24.58
C THR A 150 6.29 2.33 -24.27
N GLY A 151 6.11 1.45 -23.28
CA GLY A 151 4.92 0.59 -23.21
C GLY A 151 3.98 0.86 -22.05
N ASN A 152 2.69 0.73 -22.33
CA ASN A 152 1.73 0.23 -21.35
C ASN A 152 1.50 -1.27 -21.60
N PHE A 153 1.04 -1.97 -20.58
CA PHE A 153 0.51 -3.32 -20.72
C PHE A 153 -0.92 -3.34 -20.25
N SER A 154 -1.82 -4.00 -20.99
CA SER A 154 -3.21 -4.17 -20.60
C SER A 154 -3.74 -5.50 -21.06
N PHE A 155 -4.77 -5.98 -20.38
CA PHE A 155 -5.57 -7.08 -20.87
C PHE A 155 -7.04 -6.80 -20.65
N LYS A 156 -7.86 -7.44 -21.47
CA LYS A 156 -9.32 -7.37 -21.44
C LYS A 156 -9.87 -8.78 -21.31
N ILE A 157 -10.82 -8.96 -20.40
CA ILE A 157 -11.64 -10.16 -20.29
C ILE A 157 -12.82 -9.96 -21.24
N VAL A 158 -12.79 -10.64 -22.38
CA VAL A 158 -13.83 -10.49 -23.42
C VAL A 158 -14.97 -11.50 -23.24
N ARG A 159 -14.70 -12.64 -22.58
CA ARG A 159 -15.71 -13.63 -22.18
C ARG A 159 -15.43 -14.14 -20.77
N SER A 160 -16.48 -14.32 -19.99
CA SER A 160 -16.49 -15.03 -18.70
C SER A 160 -17.74 -15.90 -18.68
N ASP A 161 -17.61 -17.22 -18.52
CA ASP A 161 -18.74 -18.15 -18.51
C ASP A 161 -19.51 -18.09 -17.20
N SER A 162 -20.83 -17.96 -17.24
CA SER A 162 -21.66 -17.84 -16.04
C SER A 162 -21.68 -19.08 -15.14
N ASN A 163 -21.28 -20.26 -15.64
CA ASN A 163 -21.23 -21.49 -14.85
C ASN A 163 -19.86 -21.71 -14.21
N ASP A 164 -18.82 -21.03 -14.70
CA ASP A 164 -17.46 -21.08 -14.17
C ASP A 164 -16.72 -19.79 -14.52
N HIS A 165 -17.09 -18.70 -13.85
CA HIS A 165 -16.66 -17.36 -14.22
C HIS A 165 -15.16 -17.16 -14.01
N VAL A 166 -14.55 -16.33 -14.85
CA VAL A 166 -13.13 -15.96 -14.72
C VAL A 166 -12.90 -15.26 -13.39
N ARG A 167 -11.91 -15.72 -12.62
CA ARG A 167 -11.54 -15.18 -11.31
C ARG A 167 -10.08 -15.51 -10.96
N ASN A 168 -9.60 -14.97 -9.83
CA ASN A 168 -8.28 -15.29 -9.27
C ASN A 168 -7.13 -15.10 -10.29
N ILE A 169 -7.19 -13.97 -11.01
CA ILE A 169 -6.19 -13.62 -12.01
C ILE A 169 -4.91 -13.22 -11.28
N ARG A 170 -3.77 -13.76 -11.74
CA ARG A 170 -2.42 -13.43 -11.26
C ARG A 170 -1.53 -13.17 -12.46
N LEU A 171 -0.72 -12.13 -12.41
CA LEU A 171 0.28 -11.82 -13.43
C LEU A 171 1.67 -11.88 -12.81
N LEU A 172 2.32 -13.02 -12.94
CA LEU A 172 3.56 -13.33 -12.24
C LEU A 172 4.79 -12.91 -13.04
N MET A 173 5.70 -12.21 -12.37
CA MET A 173 7.02 -11.86 -12.89
C MET A 173 7.86 -13.09 -13.30
N PRO A 174 8.90 -12.91 -14.13
CA PRO A 174 9.80 -13.98 -14.51
C PRO A 174 10.44 -14.69 -13.31
N GLY A 175 10.37 -16.03 -13.32
CA GLY A 175 10.99 -16.89 -12.31
C GLY A 175 10.26 -16.98 -10.96
N THR A 176 9.04 -16.44 -10.82
CA THR A 176 8.34 -16.39 -9.52
C THR A 176 7.18 -17.37 -9.38
N LEU A 177 6.85 -18.13 -10.44
CA LEU A 177 5.71 -19.06 -10.48
C LEU A 177 5.68 -20.05 -9.30
N GLN A 178 6.84 -20.52 -8.82
CA GLN A 178 6.91 -21.48 -7.72
C GLN A 178 6.96 -20.84 -6.34
N THR A 179 7.21 -19.53 -6.25
CA THR A 179 7.51 -18.85 -4.98
C THR A 179 6.58 -17.71 -4.63
N TYR A 180 5.75 -17.23 -5.56
CA TYR A 180 4.96 -16.00 -5.40
C TYR A 180 4.07 -15.97 -4.15
N GLU A 181 3.59 -17.13 -3.67
CA GLU A 181 2.80 -17.19 -2.42
C GLU A 181 3.68 -17.09 -1.17
N SER A 182 4.84 -17.75 -1.18
CA SER A 182 5.76 -17.77 -0.03
C SER A 182 6.66 -16.54 0.07
N MET A 183 6.90 -15.89 -1.07
CA MET A 183 7.69 -14.68 -1.24
C MET A 183 6.96 -13.78 -2.24
N PRO A 184 5.92 -13.05 -1.80
CA PRO A 184 5.14 -12.17 -2.66
C PRO A 184 5.90 -10.91 -3.05
N PHE A 185 7.04 -10.64 -2.41
CA PHE A 185 7.84 -9.45 -2.64
C PHE A 185 8.89 -9.66 -3.72
N HIS A 186 9.03 -8.67 -4.59
CA HIS A 186 10.08 -8.63 -5.59
C HIS A 186 11.45 -8.41 -4.90
N ASN A 187 12.38 -9.36 -5.07
CA ASN A 187 13.66 -9.37 -4.35
C ASN A 187 14.46 -8.07 -4.49
N ALA A 188 14.51 -7.46 -5.68
CA ALA A 188 15.27 -6.21 -5.88
C ALA A 188 14.71 -5.03 -5.08
N TRP A 189 13.39 -5.02 -4.85
CA TRP A 189 12.74 -4.04 -3.97
C TRP A 189 12.91 -4.43 -2.49
N PHE A 190 12.64 -5.69 -2.15
CA PHE A 190 12.74 -6.21 -0.79
C PHE A 190 14.12 -5.96 -0.17
N ASN A 191 15.20 -6.23 -0.91
CA ASN A 191 16.57 -6.06 -0.42
C ASN A 191 16.91 -4.60 -0.06
N LYS A 192 16.25 -3.60 -0.66
CA LYS A 192 16.44 -2.19 -0.32
C LYS A 192 15.90 -1.84 1.07
N LEU A 193 15.01 -2.68 1.62
CA LEU A 193 14.38 -2.45 2.91
C LEU A 193 15.11 -3.16 4.06
N GLU A 194 16.04 -4.06 3.77
CA GLU A 194 16.72 -4.90 4.79
C GLU A 194 17.45 -4.05 5.85
N ASP A 195 17.96 -2.88 5.47
CA ASP A 195 18.70 -1.98 6.34
C ASP A 195 17.84 -1.18 7.32
N PHE A 196 16.54 -1.04 7.07
CA PHE A 196 15.68 -0.19 7.89
C PHE A 196 15.12 -0.94 9.10
N LYS A 197 15.29 -0.35 10.29
CA LYS A 197 14.75 -0.91 11.54
C LYS A 197 13.24 -0.83 11.63
N VAL A 198 12.63 0.21 11.05
CA VAL A 198 11.18 0.44 11.10
C VAL A 198 10.67 0.66 9.68
N ILE A 199 9.60 -0.04 9.31
CA ILE A 199 8.87 0.19 8.06
C ILE A 199 7.54 0.87 8.40
N ARG A 200 7.32 2.07 7.86
CA ARG A 200 6.07 2.83 7.98
C ARG A 200 5.20 2.61 6.75
N PHE A 201 3.93 2.33 6.99
CA PHE A 201 2.95 1.92 5.99
C PHE A 201 1.87 2.98 5.73
N MET A 202 2.18 4.27 5.87
CA MET A 202 1.15 5.33 5.72
C MET A 202 0.53 5.31 4.31
N ASP A 203 1.38 5.20 3.29
CA ASP A 203 0.98 5.20 1.89
C ASP A 203 0.44 3.85 1.42
N TRP A 204 1.02 2.73 1.87
CA TRP A 204 0.43 1.39 1.64
C TRP A 204 -0.93 1.26 2.30
N GLY A 205 -1.15 1.89 3.45
CA GLY A 205 -2.46 1.94 4.10
C GLY A 205 -3.43 2.93 3.46
N HIS A 206 -3.02 3.71 2.44
CA HIS A 206 -3.80 4.82 1.87
C HIS A 206 -4.41 5.72 2.97
N THR A 207 -3.59 6.07 3.97
CA THR A 207 -4.07 6.73 5.19
C THR A 207 -4.71 8.10 4.90
N ASN A 208 -4.12 8.85 3.96
CA ASN A 208 -4.63 10.14 3.54
C ASN A 208 -5.90 9.93 2.69
N ASN A 209 -6.99 10.59 3.08
CA ASN A 209 -8.31 10.43 2.45
C ASN A 209 -8.81 8.98 2.46
N TRP A 210 -8.42 8.18 3.47
CA TRP A 210 -8.71 6.73 3.51
C TRP A 210 -10.15 6.40 3.10
N GLY A 211 -10.30 5.45 2.17
CA GLY A 211 -11.60 5.01 1.65
C GLY A 211 -12.25 5.93 0.62
N ASN A 212 -11.60 7.04 0.25
CA ASN A 212 -12.10 8.03 -0.70
C ASN A 212 -11.05 8.39 -1.74
N ASN A 213 -11.48 8.76 -2.96
CA ASN A 213 -10.55 9.15 -4.01
C ASN A 213 -10.10 10.60 -3.87
N TYR A 214 -10.95 11.44 -3.29
CA TYR A 214 -10.68 12.85 -3.11
C TYR A 214 -11.00 13.35 -1.70
N SER A 215 -10.29 14.40 -1.28
CA SER A 215 -10.45 14.97 0.06
C SER A 215 -11.87 15.49 0.33
N TRP A 216 -12.57 16.00 -0.69
CA TRP A 216 -13.94 16.50 -0.55
C TRP A 216 -14.99 15.40 -0.43
N GLU A 217 -14.67 14.16 -0.84
CA GLU A 217 -15.56 13.00 -0.69
C GLU A 217 -15.56 12.47 0.74
N CYS A 218 -14.58 12.86 1.56
CA CYS A 218 -14.55 12.57 2.99
C CYS A 218 -15.57 13.41 3.79
N PHE A 219 -16.53 14.06 3.11
CA PHE A 219 -17.57 14.97 3.62
C PHE A 219 -18.94 14.73 2.98
N ASP A 220 -19.56 13.59 3.27
CA ASP A 220 -20.99 13.38 3.16
C ASP A 220 -21.64 13.48 4.55
N ASP A 221 -22.26 14.63 4.83
CA ASP A 221 -22.81 15.00 6.14
C ASP A 221 -23.76 13.95 6.76
N ASP A 222 -24.49 13.18 5.93
CA ASP A 222 -25.45 12.17 6.42
C ASP A 222 -24.78 10.82 6.76
N THR A 223 -23.75 10.42 6.02
CA THR A 223 -23.14 9.07 6.14
C THR A 223 -21.82 9.09 6.92
N ASP A 224 -21.13 10.23 7.01
CA ASP A 224 -19.80 10.33 7.62
C ASP A 224 -19.78 10.27 9.15
N THR A 225 -20.93 10.35 9.81
CA THR A 225 -21.03 10.01 11.24
C THR A 225 -20.87 8.51 11.48
N ILE A 226 -21.08 7.68 10.46
CA ILE A 226 -20.98 6.23 10.53
C ILE A 226 -19.50 5.84 10.48
N LYS A 227 -19.05 5.19 11.56
CA LYS A 227 -17.69 4.68 11.63
C LYS A 227 -17.52 3.43 10.79
N THR A 228 -16.43 3.36 10.04
CA THR A 228 -16.07 2.25 9.15
C THR A 228 -15.88 0.95 9.93
N SER A 229 -16.49 -0.15 9.45
CA SER A 229 -16.37 -1.49 10.03
C SER A 229 -15.09 -2.19 9.60
N TRP A 230 -14.65 -3.19 10.37
CA TRP A 230 -13.45 -3.98 10.07
C TRP A 230 -13.45 -4.60 8.67
N ASP A 231 -14.62 -5.05 8.19
CA ASP A 231 -14.76 -5.76 6.92
C ASP A 231 -14.55 -4.87 5.68
N GLU A 232 -14.54 -3.55 5.86
CA GLU A 232 -14.30 -2.57 4.79
C GLU A 232 -12.81 -2.40 4.44
N ARG A 233 -11.88 -2.97 5.20
CA ARG A 233 -10.45 -2.90 4.88
C ARG A 233 -10.11 -3.62 3.56
N SER A 234 -8.91 -3.36 3.05
CA SER A 234 -8.32 -4.17 1.97
C SER A 234 -8.09 -5.62 2.43
N LYS A 235 -8.38 -6.58 1.55
CA LYS A 235 -8.32 -8.03 1.76
C LYS A 235 -7.36 -8.68 0.76
N LEU A 236 -6.73 -9.79 1.18
CA LEU A 236 -5.84 -10.57 0.32
C LEU A 236 -6.51 -11.02 -0.99
N SER A 237 -7.83 -11.22 -0.98
CA SER A 237 -8.61 -11.66 -2.14
C SER A 237 -8.95 -10.54 -3.13
N ASN A 238 -8.67 -9.27 -2.79
CA ASN A 238 -8.84 -8.18 -3.75
C ASN A 238 -7.87 -8.35 -4.92
N TYR A 239 -8.40 -8.27 -6.15
CA TYR A 239 -7.62 -8.45 -7.37
C TYR A 239 -6.52 -7.40 -7.55
N THR A 240 -6.71 -6.20 -6.99
CA THR A 240 -5.73 -5.12 -6.94
C THR A 240 -5.72 -4.46 -5.56
N TRP A 241 -4.58 -3.89 -5.19
CA TRP A 241 -4.39 -3.09 -3.97
C TRP A 241 -4.16 -1.60 -4.28
N THR A 242 -4.37 -1.17 -5.52
CA THR A 242 -4.34 0.25 -5.92
C THR A 242 -5.62 1.02 -5.54
N THR A 243 -6.58 0.36 -4.88
CA THR A 243 -7.81 0.99 -4.42
C THR A 243 -7.50 2.02 -3.33
N ASN A 244 -8.47 2.87 -3.02
CA ASN A 244 -8.37 3.83 -1.91
C ASN A 244 -8.32 3.20 -0.50
N LYS A 245 -8.25 1.86 -0.41
CA LYS A 245 -8.08 1.09 0.84
C LYS A 245 -6.66 0.51 1.00
N GLY A 246 -5.86 0.53 -0.07
CA GLY A 246 -4.45 0.15 -0.06
C GLY A 246 -4.17 -1.35 0.11
N VAL A 247 -3.01 -1.66 0.69
CA VAL A 247 -2.47 -3.01 0.90
C VAL A 247 -3.09 -3.65 2.14
N PRO A 248 -3.43 -4.96 2.11
CA PRO A 248 -3.90 -5.68 3.29
C PRO A 248 -2.85 -5.69 4.42
N TYR A 249 -3.30 -5.54 5.67
CA TYR A 249 -2.41 -5.56 6.84
C TYR A 249 -1.62 -6.87 6.97
N GLU A 250 -2.18 -7.99 6.52
CA GLU A 250 -1.49 -9.29 6.51
C GLU A 250 -0.20 -9.26 5.68
N ILE A 251 -0.18 -8.51 4.56
CA ILE A 251 1.01 -8.35 3.72
C ILE A 251 2.02 -7.42 4.38
N MET A 252 1.57 -6.37 5.07
CA MET A 252 2.45 -5.49 5.85
C MET A 252 3.15 -6.28 6.98
N ILE A 253 2.42 -7.16 7.66
CA ILE A 253 2.94 -8.05 8.70
C ILE A 253 3.95 -9.03 8.12
N ASP A 254 3.64 -9.68 6.99
CA ASP A 254 4.55 -10.63 6.32
C ASP A 254 5.85 -9.94 5.91
N LEU A 255 5.78 -8.71 5.37
CA LEU A 255 6.95 -7.91 5.04
C LEU A 255 7.84 -7.67 6.27
N CYS A 256 7.27 -7.15 7.37
CA CYS A 256 8.00 -6.88 8.61
C CYS A 256 8.61 -8.15 9.22
N ASN A 257 7.88 -9.26 9.20
CA ASN A 257 8.36 -10.55 9.70
C ASN A 257 9.55 -11.07 8.89
N LYS A 258 9.50 -10.97 7.56
CA LYS A 258 10.61 -11.38 6.67
C LYS A 258 11.83 -10.47 6.79
N LEU A 259 11.61 -9.16 6.91
CA LEU A 259 12.69 -8.18 7.10
C LEU A 259 13.27 -8.19 8.52
N ASN A 260 12.54 -8.77 9.49
CA ASN A 260 12.80 -8.58 10.91
C ASN A 260 12.86 -7.08 11.30
N SER A 261 11.89 -6.30 10.80
CA SER A 261 11.78 -4.86 11.03
C SER A 261 10.51 -4.54 11.81
N ASP A 262 10.60 -3.57 12.72
CA ASP A 262 9.44 -3.03 13.43
C ASP A 262 8.43 -2.42 12.45
N MET A 263 7.15 -2.45 12.83
CA MET A 263 6.03 -1.98 12.01
C MET A 263 5.54 -0.63 12.52
N TRP A 264 5.39 0.36 11.63
CA TRP A 264 4.66 1.61 11.94
C TRP A 264 3.40 1.70 11.09
N ILE A 265 2.25 1.65 11.76
CA ILE A 265 0.94 1.70 11.12
C ILE A 265 0.17 2.97 11.49
N CYS A 266 -0.56 3.50 10.51
CA CYS A 266 -1.53 4.56 10.71
C CYS A 266 -2.94 3.98 10.66
N VAL A 267 -3.77 4.31 11.64
CA VAL A 267 -5.17 3.86 11.72
C VAL A 267 -6.07 4.82 10.93
N PRO A 268 -7.01 4.33 10.09
CA PRO A 268 -7.94 5.21 9.37
C PRO A 268 -8.73 6.15 10.32
N HIS A 269 -8.92 7.40 9.91
CA HIS A 269 -9.61 8.43 10.72
C HIS A 269 -11.10 8.11 10.98
N SER A 270 -11.72 7.37 10.07
CA SER A 270 -13.12 6.95 10.17
C SER A 270 -13.30 5.57 10.82
N ALA A 271 -12.21 4.90 11.26
CA ALA A 271 -12.28 3.57 11.86
C ALA A 271 -13.20 3.54 13.10
N SER A 272 -14.02 2.50 13.19
CA SER A 272 -14.80 2.18 14.40
C SER A 272 -13.92 1.57 15.50
N ASP A 273 -14.42 1.56 16.73
CA ASP A 273 -13.71 0.90 17.84
C ASP A 273 -13.46 -0.59 17.57
N ASP A 274 -14.41 -1.26 16.91
CA ASP A 274 -14.27 -2.65 16.47
C ASP A 274 -13.13 -2.80 15.44
N TYR A 275 -13.08 -1.93 14.43
CA TYR A 275 -11.97 -1.91 13.47
C TYR A 275 -10.62 -1.78 14.17
N ILE A 276 -10.49 -0.82 15.10
CA ILE A 276 -9.24 -0.57 15.82
C ILE A 276 -8.86 -1.78 16.68
N SER A 277 -9.83 -2.41 17.35
CA SER A 277 -9.61 -3.60 18.18
C SER A 277 -9.18 -4.81 17.33
N GLN A 278 -9.83 -5.03 16.18
CA GLN A 278 -9.53 -6.11 15.26
C GLN A 278 -8.16 -5.92 14.60
N LEU A 279 -7.80 -4.68 14.22
CA LEU A 279 -6.46 -4.35 13.73
C LEU A 279 -5.40 -4.65 14.79
N ALA A 280 -5.58 -4.15 16.01
CA ALA A 280 -4.64 -4.40 17.10
C ALA A 280 -4.49 -5.90 17.40
N THR A 281 -5.58 -6.67 17.33
CA THR A 281 -5.58 -8.12 17.54
C THR A 281 -4.83 -8.84 16.42
N LEU A 282 -5.11 -8.52 15.15
CA LEU A 282 -4.41 -9.09 14.00
C LEU A 282 -2.90 -8.87 14.11
N LEU A 283 -2.47 -7.64 14.43
CA LEU A 283 -1.05 -7.31 14.59
C LEU A 283 -0.42 -8.05 15.77
N LYS A 284 -1.11 -8.11 16.91
CA LYS A 284 -0.64 -8.81 18.10
C LYS A 284 -0.36 -10.30 17.84
N GLU A 285 -1.28 -10.94 17.11
CA GLU A 285 -1.26 -12.38 16.85
C GLU A 285 -0.25 -12.79 15.76
N ASN A 286 -0.04 -11.94 14.75
CA ASN A 286 0.67 -12.34 13.53
C ASN A 286 2.02 -11.64 13.33
N LEU A 287 2.26 -10.47 13.94
CA LEU A 287 3.59 -9.87 13.94
C LEU A 287 4.49 -10.63 14.92
N ASN A 288 5.72 -10.93 14.51
CA ASN A 288 6.72 -11.58 15.34
C ASN A 288 6.81 -10.90 16.72
N PRO A 289 6.65 -11.64 17.84
CA PRO A 289 6.65 -11.07 19.19
C PRO A 289 7.90 -10.27 19.59
N SER A 290 9.03 -10.46 18.90
CA SER A 290 10.23 -9.66 19.13
C SER A 290 10.21 -8.28 18.47
N LEU A 291 9.26 -8.01 17.58
CA LEU A 291 9.12 -6.75 16.85
C LEU A 291 8.14 -5.81 17.54
N LYS A 292 8.37 -4.51 17.37
CA LYS A 292 7.49 -3.44 17.88
C LYS A 292 6.49 -2.95 16.85
N ILE A 293 5.36 -2.46 17.36
CA ILE A 293 4.31 -1.80 16.60
C ILE A 293 4.23 -0.34 17.03
N TYR A 294 4.60 0.57 16.15
CA TYR A 294 4.35 1.99 16.28
C TYR A 294 2.93 2.27 15.74
N VAL A 295 2.02 2.66 16.61
CA VAL A 295 0.63 2.98 16.23
C VAL A 295 0.41 4.47 16.24
N GLU A 296 -0.06 5.01 15.12
CA GLU A 296 -0.42 6.41 14.94
C GLU A 296 -1.89 6.50 14.53
N TYR A 297 -2.64 7.44 15.11
CA TYR A 297 -4.01 7.70 14.66
C TYR A 297 -3.98 8.60 13.42
N SER A 298 -4.32 8.01 12.27
CA SER A 298 -4.27 8.63 10.95
C SER A 298 -2.89 9.25 10.62
N ASN A 299 -2.88 10.21 9.71
CA ASN A 299 -1.69 10.96 9.30
C ASN A 299 -2.05 12.45 9.19
N GLU A 300 -1.18 13.31 9.69
CA GLU A 300 -1.32 14.77 9.63
C GLU A 300 -2.76 15.28 9.83
N THR A 301 -3.41 14.90 10.94
CA THR A 301 -4.80 15.29 11.28
C THR A 301 -5.00 16.81 11.47
N TRP A 302 -3.95 17.58 11.21
CA TRP A 302 -3.89 19.04 11.24
C TRP A 302 -3.78 19.66 9.84
N ASN A 303 -3.49 18.87 8.79
CA ASN A 303 -3.29 19.35 7.43
C ASN A 303 -4.62 19.42 6.67
N TRP A 304 -5.10 20.64 6.42
CA TRP A 304 -6.39 20.91 5.77
C TRP A 304 -6.50 20.42 4.32
N MET A 305 -5.39 20.08 3.67
CA MET A 305 -5.40 19.46 2.35
C MET A 305 -6.03 18.07 2.36
N PHE A 306 -6.03 17.40 3.51
CA PHE A 306 -6.54 16.05 3.61
C PHE A 306 -7.94 15.98 4.23
N GLY A 307 -8.72 15.02 3.75
CA GLY A 307 -10.07 14.74 4.21
C GLY A 307 -10.12 14.38 5.70
N GLN A 308 -9.14 13.63 6.24
CA GLN A 308 -9.16 13.30 7.66
C GLN A 308 -9.17 14.53 8.58
N THR A 309 -8.45 15.61 8.24
CA THR A 309 -8.38 16.83 9.07
C THR A 309 -9.72 17.54 9.09
N GLN A 310 -10.31 17.69 7.91
CA GLN A 310 -11.61 18.31 7.76
C GLN A 310 -12.69 17.47 8.49
N TRP A 311 -12.59 16.12 8.48
CA TRP A 311 -13.57 15.19 9.07
C TRP A 311 -13.52 15.31 10.59
N LEU A 312 -12.31 15.31 11.13
CA LEU A 312 -12.10 15.49 12.56
C LEU A 312 -12.51 16.89 13.03
N ASN A 313 -12.32 17.93 12.22
CA ASN A 313 -12.83 19.26 12.55
C ASN A 313 -14.36 19.28 12.61
N LYS A 314 -15.05 18.78 11.59
CA LYS A 314 -16.52 18.74 11.55
C LYS A 314 -17.11 17.94 12.72
N PHE A 315 -16.70 16.68 12.87
CA PHE A 315 -17.33 15.76 13.81
C PHE A 315 -16.73 15.80 15.23
N GLY A 316 -15.45 16.14 15.34
CA GLY A 316 -14.75 16.27 16.61
C GLY A 316 -14.83 17.66 17.23
N CYS A 317 -14.78 18.72 16.41
CA CYS A 317 -14.78 20.10 16.89
C CYS A 317 -16.17 20.74 16.76
N GLU A 318 -16.65 21.00 15.54
CA GLU A 318 -17.83 21.81 15.26
C GLU A 318 -19.11 21.21 15.86
N ASN A 319 -19.40 19.94 15.57
CA ASN A 319 -20.59 19.23 16.09
C ASN A 319 -20.57 19.06 17.61
N LYS A 320 -19.42 19.24 18.26
CA LYS A 320 -19.25 19.17 19.71
C LYS A 320 -19.14 20.55 20.37
N GLY A 321 -19.11 21.63 19.58
CA GLY A 321 -18.86 22.99 20.07
C GLY A 321 -17.48 23.18 20.69
N LEU A 322 -16.48 22.41 20.24
CA LEU A 322 -15.09 22.50 20.70
C LEU A 322 -14.26 23.32 19.70
N GLN A 323 -13.20 23.95 20.21
CA GLN A 323 -12.22 24.60 19.34
C GLN A 323 -11.34 23.54 18.65
N TRP A 324 -10.86 23.88 17.45
CA TRP A 324 -9.82 23.11 16.78
C TRP A 324 -8.45 23.52 17.33
N PRO A 325 -7.54 22.58 17.66
CA PRO A 325 -7.60 21.14 17.40
C PRO A 325 -8.12 20.26 18.56
N GLU A 326 -8.65 20.83 19.65
CA GLU A 326 -9.02 20.08 20.87
C GLU A 326 -10.02 18.94 20.59
N GLY A 327 -10.95 19.14 19.66
CA GLY A 327 -11.92 18.11 19.28
C GLY A 327 -11.32 16.88 18.60
N ILE A 328 -10.05 16.93 18.16
CA ILE A 328 -9.32 15.81 17.56
C ILE A 328 -8.82 14.85 18.65
N VAL A 329 -8.42 15.38 19.80
CA VAL A 329 -7.73 14.65 20.88
C VAL A 329 -8.50 13.41 21.36
N PRO A 330 -9.84 13.43 21.54
CA PRO A 330 -10.59 12.24 21.94
C PRO A 330 -10.43 11.05 20.98
N TYR A 331 -10.27 11.29 19.67
CA TYR A 331 -10.11 10.22 18.68
C TYR A 331 -8.73 9.58 18.76
N ILE A 332 -7.67 10.41 18.85
CA ILE A 332 -6.30 9.93 19.07
C ILE A 332 -6.26 9.13 20.38
N GLN A 333 -6.82 9.69 21.46
CA GLN A 333 -6.84 9.07 22.78
C GLN A 333 -7.59 7.73 22.77
N ASN A 334 -8.70 7.63 22.05
CA ASN A 334 -9.47 6.39 21.91
C ASN A 334 -8.67 5.30 21.20
N CYS A 335 -8.02 5.63 20.08
CA CYS A 335 -7.14 4.70 19.37
C CYS A 335 -6.03 4.14 20.29
N MET A 336 -5.34 5.03 21.02
CA MET A 336 -4.28 4.62 21.95
C MET A 336 -4.81 3.75 23.10
N ASN A 337 -6.03 4.02 23.58
CA ASN A 337 -6.66 3.21 24.63
C ASN A 337 -6.98 1.80 24.13
N ILE A 338 -7.57 1.67 22.95
CA ILE A 338 -7.95 0.37 22.38
C ILE A 338 -6.70 -0.50 22.16
N PHE A 339 -5.66 0.07 21.56
CA PHE A 339 -4.37 -0.64 21.43
C PHE A 339 -3.80 -1.03 22.79
N SER A 340 -3.78 -0.12 23.78
CA SER A 340 -3.31 -0.43 25.13
C SER A 340 -4.11 -1.57 25.79
N ASN A 341 -5.43 -1.64 25.55
CA ASN A 341 -6.27 -2.69 26.11
C ASN A 341 -5.95 -4.06 25.50
N VAL A 342 -5.82 -4.14 24.18
CA VAL A 342 -5.46 -5.39 23.47
C VAL A 342 -4.07 -5.88 23.86
N PHE A 343 -3.12 -4.95 24.06
CA PHE A 343 -1.74 -5.23 24.46
C PHE A 343 -1.49 -5.14 25.97
N SER A 344 -2.53 -5.19 26.81
CA SER A 344 -2.41 -4.96 28.26
C SER A 344 -1.35 -5.80 29.00
N ASN A 345 -1.02 -7.00 28.50
CA ASN A 345 0.02 -7.88 29.04
C ASN A 345 1.35 -7.87 28.26
N GLU A 346 1.44 -7.09 27.18
CA GLU A 346 2.55 -7.02 26.21
C GLU A 346 2.78 -5.56 25.78
N MET A 347 2.65 -4.61 26.72
CA MET A 347 2.73 -3.17 26.44
C MET A 347 4.09 -2.75 25.87
N ASP A 348 5.15 -3.53 26.10
CA ASP A 348 6.48 -3.34 25.54
C ASP A 348 6.56 -3.57 24.02
N ARG A 349 5.56 -4.24 23.45
CA ARG A 349 5.43 -4.48 22.00
C ARG A 349 4.82 -3.31 21.23
N ILE A 350 4.25 -2.30 21.91
CA ILE A 350 3.65 -1.14 21.23
C ILE A 350 4.34 0.16 21.60
N VAL A 351 4.34 1.10 20.65
CA VAL A 351 4.71 2.49 20.83
C VAL A 351 3.53 3.32 20.34
N ARG A 352 2.88 4.04 21.25
CA ARG A 352 1.72 4.88 20.97
C ARG A 352 2.20 6.26 20.52
N VAL A 353 1.97 6.60 19.26
CA VAL A 353 2.53 7.78 18.60
C VAL A 353 1.45 8.83 18.36
N VAL A 354 1.73 10.07 18.78
CA VAL A 354 0.89 11.24 18.50
C VAL A 354 1.50 12.03 17.34
N GLY A 355 0.82 12.06 16.19
CA GLY A 355 1.21 12.90 15.06
C GLY A 355 1.07 14.40 15.40
N VAL A 356 2.08 15.20 15.07
CA VAL A 356 2.13 16.64 15.40
C VAL A 356 2.61 17.48 14.21
N GLN A 357 2.30 18.77 14.23
CA GLN A 357 2.75 19.72 13.20
C GLN A 357 4.04 20.41 13.64
N ALA A 358 5.12 20.27 12.89
CA ALA A 358 6.37 20.96 13.22
C ALA A 358 6.26 22.48 13.05
N ALA A 359 5.60 22.94 11.97
CA ALA A 359 5.53 24.34 11.59
C ALA A 359 4.59 25.20 12.44
N TRP A 360 3.63 24.60 13.17
CA TRP A 360 2.69 25.33 14.03
C TRP A 360 2.66 24.72 15.44
N LEU A 361 3.61 25.15 16.26
CA LEU A 361 3.84 24.60 17.60
C LEU A 361 2.61 24.69 18.53
N ASP A 362 1.76 25.72 18.39
CA ASP A 362 0.53 25.87 19.19
C ASP A 362 -0.43 24.69 18.99
N VAL A 363 -0.65 24.28 17.73
CA VAL A 363 -1.50 23.12 17.38
C VAL A 363 -0.97 21.86 18.07
N SER A 364 0.32 21.62 17.94
CA SER A 364 1.00 20.47 18.54
C SER A 364 0.92 20.47 20.07
N LYS A 365 1.10 21.63 20.72
CA LYS A 365 0.94 21.78 22.18
C LYS A 365 -0.49 21.49 22.61
N ARG A 366 -1.49 22.01 21.89
CA ARG A 366 -2.91 21.81 22.22
C ARG A 366 -3.36 20.37 22.01
N ILE A 367 -2.78 19.64 21.06
CA ILE A 367 -3.00 18.19 20.94
C ILE A 367 -2.33 17.46 22.11
N VAL A 368 -1.01 17.59 22.26
CA VAL A 368 -0.22 16.78 23.21
C VAL A 368 -0.59 17.06 24.67
N PHE A 369 -0.79 18.32 25.06
CA PHE A 369 -1.11 18.67 26.45
C PHE A 369 -2.55 18.36 26.86
N ASN A 370 -3.43 18.06 25.91
CA ASN A 370 -4.78 17.56 26.21
C ASN A 370 -4.87 16.03 26.15
N MET A 371 -3.81 15.32 25.73
CA MET A 371 -3.73 13.87 25.90
C MET A 371 -3.64 13.51 27.39
N ARG A 372 -4.21 12.36 27.77
CA ARG A 372 -4.08 11.85 29.14
C ARG A 372 -2.64 11.50 29.43
N GLU A 373 -2.14 11.85 30.61
CA GLU A 373 -0.79 11.47 31.04
C GLU A 373 -0.57 9.94 30.93
N ASN A 374 0.62 9.55 30.49
CA ASN A 374 1.03 8.15 30.28
C ASN A 374 0.20 7.36 29.24
N SER A 375 -0.58 8.05 28.39
CA SER A 375 -1.41 7.41 27.36
C SER A 375 -0.77 7.33 25.97
N PHE A 376 0.40 7.93 25.79
CA PHE A 376 1.21 7.87 24.58
C PHE A 376 2.70 7.81 24.96
N ASP A 377 3.55 7.39 24.01
CA ASP A 377 4.97 7.08 24.25
C ASP A 377 5.90 7.94 23.38
N ALA A 378 5.42 8.46 22.24
CA ALA A 378 6.18 9.31 21.33
C ALA A 378 5.29 10.32 20.60
N PHE A 379 5.90 11.35 20.02
CA PHE A 379 5.26 12.25 19.06
C PHE A 379 6.03 12.25 17.74
N ALA A 380 5.32 12.40 16.62
CA ALA A 380 5.88 12.35 15.28
C ALA A 380 5.60 13.66 14.52
N PRO A 381 6.59 14.56 14.40
CA PRO A 381 6.47 15.76 13.58
C PRO A 381 6.73 15.44 12.10
N ALA A 382 6.05 16.14 11.20
CA ALA A 382 6.42 16.19 9.78
C ALA A 382 7.37 17.37 9.52
N ALA A 383 8.50 17.09 8.85
CA ALA A 383 9.45 18.11 8.40
C ALA A 383 9.74 17.91 6.92
N TYR A 384 9.48 18.95 6.13
CA TYR A 384 9.69 18.94 4.69
C TYR A 384 10.88 19.82 4.35
N PHE A 385 11.79 19.29 3.54
CA PHE A 385 12.84 20.05 2.89
C PHE A 385 12.93 19.57 1.45
N ALA A 386 13.25 20.47 0.55
CA ALA A 386 13.44 20.17 -0.86
C ALA A 386 14.58 21.05 -1.38
N LEU A 387 15.14 20.65 -2.52
CA LEU A 387 15.98 21.54 -3.28
C LEU A 387 15.08 22.63 -3.89
N SER A 388 15.51 23.89 -3.78
CA SER A 388 14.90 24.98 -4.54
C SER A 388 15.23 24.81 -6.02
N SER A 389 14.44 25.40 -6.92
CA SER A 389 14.76 25.39 -8.36
C SER A 389 16.14 26.00 -8.66
N ASN A 390 16.64 26.90 -7.81
CA ASN A 390 17.99 27.42 -7.91
C ASN A 390 19.05 26.39 -7.47
N ALA A 391 18.81 25.67 -6.37
CA ALA A 391 19.68 24.58 -5.94
C ALA A 391 19.74 23.47 -7.00
N ASP A 392 18.59 23.10 -7.57
CA ASP A 392 18.51 22.16 -8.70
C ASP A 392 19.33 22.65 -9.89
N SER A 393 19.16 23.91 -10.32
CA SER A 393 19.92 24.47 -11.44
C SER A 393 21.45 24.44 -11.22
N VAL A 394 21.89 24.64 -9.99
CA VAL A 394 23.32 24.53 -9.63
C VAL A 394 23.81 23.09 -9.75
N LEU A 395 23.02 22.12 -9.28
CA LEU A 395 23.36 20.69 -9.39
C LEU A 395 23.29 20.21 -10.85
N ASP A 396 22.32 20.68 -11.63
CA ASP A 396 22.19 20.38 -13.06
C ASP A 396 23.42 20.87 -13.85
N THR A 397 23.98 22.02 -13.45
CA THR A 397 25.22 22.55 -14.04
C THR A 397 26.42 21.64 -13.78
N LEU A 398 26.45 20.96 -12.62
CA LEU A 398 27.46 19.95 -12.31
C LEU A 398 27.18 18.64 -13.09
N GLY A 399 25.92 18.34 -13.40
CA GLY A 399 25.50 17.19 -14.20
C GLY A 399 26.07 15.88 -13.64
N SER A 400 26.70 15.08 -14.50
CA SER A 400 27.33 13.81 -14.12
C SER A 400 28.50 13.92 -13.11
N SER A 401 28.99 15.15 -12.83
CA SER A 401 30.03 15.39 -11.83
C SER A 401 29.49 15.67 -10.42
N THR A 402 28.17 15.76 -10.25
CA THR A 402 27.52 15.99 -8.95
C THR A 402 27.86 14.89 -7.96
N THR A 403 28.40 15.28 -6.81
CA THR A 403 28.69 14.34 -5.71
C THR A 403 27.58 14.37 -4.65
N VAL A 404 27.53 13.33 -3.80
CA VAL A 404 26.66 13.30 -2.61
C VAL A 404 26.90 14.52 -1.71
N ASP A 405 28.17 14.95 -1.58
CA ASP A 405 28.53 16.11 -0.77
C ASP A 405 27.95 17.42 -1.34
N ASP A 406 27.88 17.56 -2.67
CA ASP A 406 27.29 18.74 -3.30
C ASP A 406 25.78 18.82 -3.00
N ILE A 407 25.10 17.69 -3.11
CA ILE A 407 23.66 17.56 -2.78
C ILE A 407 23.45 17.89 -1.30
N VAL A 408 24.20 17.27 -0.40
CA VAL A 408 24.07 17.49 1.05
C VAL A 408 24.35 18.95 1.42
N LYS A 409 25.38 19.58 0.83
CA LYS A 409 25.67 21.00 1.06
C LYS A 409 24.52 21.89 0.60
N LYS A 410 23.90 21.59 -0.55
CA LYS A 410 22.74 22.36 -1.02
C LYS A 410 21.53 22.18 -0.14
N ILE A 411 21.17 20.95 0.21
CA ILE A 411 20.06 20.68 1.13
C ILE A 411 20.26 21.40 2.46
N ARG A 412 21.46 21.35 3.05
CA ARG A 412 21.75 22.06 4.31
C ARG A 412 21.60 23.57 4.18
N SER A 413 22.13 24.15 3.09
CA SER A 413 22.00 25.59 2.83
C SER A 413 20.54 26.01 2.69
N GLU A 414 19.70 25.19 2.06
CA GLU A 414 18.26 25.47 1.91
C GLU A 414 17.53 25.38 3.26
N ILE A 415 17.85 24.35 4.07
CA ILE A 415 17.29 24.20 5.43
C ILE A 415 17.65 25.39 6.31
N GLU A 416 18.88 25.90 6.26
CA GLU A 416 19.32 27.04 7.07
C GLU A 416 18.71 28.38 6.63
N SER A 417 18.20 28.46 5.40
CA SER A 417 17.64 29.68 4.82
C SER A 417 16.12 29.85 5.01
N ASN A 418 15.43 28.79 5.44
CA ASN A 418 14.00 28.76 5.79
C ASN A 418 13.81 28.89 7.31
#